data_AF-Q4KLC5-F1
#
_entry.id   AF-Q4KLC5-F1
#
_cell.length_a   1.000
_cell.length_b   1.000
_cell.length_c   1.000
_cell.angle_alpha   90.00
_cell.angle_beta   90.00
_cell.angle_gamma   90.00
#
_symmetry.space_group_name_H-M   'P 1'
#
loop_
_entity.id
_entity.type
_entity.pdbx_description
1 polymer ?
#
loop_
_entity_poly.entity_id
_entity_poly.type
_entity_poly.pdbx_seq_one_letter_code
_entity_poly.pdbx_strand_id
1 'polypeptide(L)' 'MSPQADFDKAAEDVKKLKTRPTDDELKELYGLYKQSTVGDINIDCPGMLELKAKAKWEAWNSKKGFVKRRRNA' A
#
# COMPACT_ATOMS: atom_id res chain seq x y z
N MET A 1 -13.16 -2.08 15.24
CA MET A 1 -11.88 -1.37 15.06
C MET A 1 -11.88 -0.83 13.64
N SER A 2 -11.58 0.45 13.45
CA SER A 2 -11.61 1.07 12.12
C SER A 2 -10.40 0.58 11.31
N PRO A 3 -10.54 0.32 9.99
CA PRO A 3 -9.43 -0.15 9.14
C PRO A 3 -8.16 0.72 9.23
N GLN A 4 -8.34 2.01 9.50
CA GLN A 4 -7.26 2.97 9.74
C GLN A 4 -6.44 2.64 10.99
N ALA A 5 -7.10 2.25 12.09
CA ALA A 5 -6.44 2.02 13.38
C ALA A 5 -5.62 0.73 13.38
N ASP A 6 -6.12 -0.34 12.73
CA ASP A 6 -5.35 -1.58 12.52
C ASP A 6 -4.14 -1.32 11.60
N PHE A 7 -4.29 -0.42 10.63
CA PHE A 7 -3.21 -0.03 9.73
C PHE A 7 -2.11 0.77 10.44
N ASP A 8 -2.48 1.80 11.21
CA ASP A 8 -1.53 2.59 12.00
C ASP A 8 -0.76 1.70 12.98
N LYS A 9 -1.46 0.74 13.60
CA LYS A 9 -0.85 -0.23 14.49
C LYS A 9 0.14 -1.15 13.77
N ALA A 10 -0.20 -1.66 12.59
CA ALA A 10 0.71 -2.47 11.77
C ALA A 10 1.93 -1.66 11.30
N ALA A 11 1.75 -0.39 10.94
CA ALA A 11 2.84 0.50 10.55
C ALA A 11 3.78 0.82 11.73
N GLU A 12 3.24 0.95 12.95
CA GLU A 12 4.04 1.04 14.17
C GLU A 12 4.77 -0.26 14.50
N ASP A 13 4.11 -1.41 14.33
CA ASP A 13 4.71 -2.72 14.59
C ASP A 13 5.87 -2.99 13.64
N VAL A 14 5.73 -2.63 12.35
CA VAL A 14 6.82 -2.69 11.37
C VAL A 14 8.03 -1.84 11.77
N LYS A 15 7.83 -0.70 12.44
CA LYS A 15 8.92 0.12 12.98
C LYS A 15 9.55 -0.48 14.25
N LYS A 16 8.80 -1.29 14.99
CA LYS A 16 9.21 -1.94 16.24
C LYS A 16 9.79 -3.34 16.02
N LEU A 17 9.61 -3.94 14.83
CA LEU A 17 10.21 -5.21 14.48
C LEU A 17 11.74 -5.12 14.44
N LYS A 18 12.41 -5.99 15.20
CA LYS A 18 13.87 -6.17 15.14
C LYS A 18 14.34 -6.68 13.78
N THR A 19 13.45 -7.31 13.03
CA THR A 19 13.71 -7.84 11.69
C THR A 19 12.97 -6.99 10.69
N ARG A 20 13.71 -6.40 9.75
CA ARG A 20 13.11 -5.61 8.68
C ARG A 20 12.22 -6.54 7.85
N PRO A 21 10.91 -6.23 7.69
CA PRO A 21 10.05 -7.00 6.81
C PRO A 21 10.62 -6.99 5.39
N THR A 22 10.24 -8.01 4.63
CA THR A 22 10.76 -8.18 3.28
C THR A 22 10.28 -7.03 2.37
N ASP A 23 11.05 -6.76 1.31
CA ASP A 23 10.75 -5.66 0.39
C ASP A 23 9.36 -5.80 -0.26
N ASP A 24 8.88 -7.05 -0.41
CA ASP A 24 7.55 -7.40 -0.89
C ASP A 24 6.44 -7.00 0.09
N GLU A 25 6.58 -7.32 1.38
CA GLU A 25 5.62 -6.91 2.41
C GLU A 25 5.52 -5.39 2.53
N LEU A 26 6.66 -4.70 2.45
CA LEU A 26 6.69 -3.23 2.44
C LEU A 26 6.01 -2.63 1.22
N LYS A 27 6.18 -3.23 0.04
CA LYS A 27 5.47 -2.82 -1.19
C LYS A 27 3.98 -3.03 -1.05
N GLU A 28 3.56 -4.18 -0.54
CA GLU A 28 2.14 -4.50 -0.41
C GLU A 28 1.44 -3.58 0.59
N LEU A 29 2.10 -3.30 1.72
CA LEU A 29 1.64 -2.35 2.72
C LEU A 29 1.50 -0.94 2.11
N TYR A 30 2.47 -0.49 1.31
CA TYR A 30 2.42 0.80 0.63
C TYR A 30 1.26 0.87 -0.38
N GLY A 31 1.06 -0.17 -1.19
CA GLY A 31 -0.02 -0.22 -2.16
C GLY A 31 -1.40 -0.14 -1.49
N LEU A 32 -1.61 -0.90 -0.42
CA LEU A 32 -2.84 -0.88 0.38
C LEU A 32 -3.06 0.45 1.11
N TYR A 33 -1.99 1.05 1.64
CA TYR A 33 -2.04 2.38 2.27
C TYR A 33 -2.53 3.43 1.29
N LYS A 34 -1.89 3.50 0.12
CA LYS A 34 -2.23 4.48 -0.91
C LYS A 34 -3.63 4.24 -1.46
N GLN A 35 -4.02 2.99 -1.66
CA GLN A 35 -5.38 2.64 -2.07
C GLN A 35 -6.44 3.02 -1.02
N SER A 36 -6.14 2.88 0.27
CA SER A 36 -7.10 3.19 1.35
C SER A 36 -7.18 4.68 1.67
N THR A 37 -6.09 5.43 1.50
CA THR A 37 -6.01 6.87 1.82
C THR A 37 -6.33 7.75 0.62
N VAL A 38 -5.80 7.42 -0.55
CA VAL A 38 -5.98 8.19 -1.80
C VAL A 38 -7.07 7.58 -2.67
N GLY A 39 -7.23 6.26 -2.65
CA GLY A 39 -8.05 5.53 -3.62
C GLY A 39 -7.20 5.01 -4.78
N ASP A 40 -7.85 4.83 -5.93
CA ASP A 40 -7.18 4.34 -7.13
C ASP A 40 -5.98 5.20 -7.52
N ILE A 41 -4.94 4.53 -8.03
CA ILE A 41 -3.72 5.20 -8.46
C ILE A 41 -4.05 6.29 -9.49
N ASN A 42 -3.60 7.50 -9.18
CA ASN A 42 -3.87 8.73 -9.93
C ASN A 42 -2.59 9.45 -10.37
N ILE A 43 -1.45 8.75 -10.30
CA ILE A 43 -0.14 9.24 -10.72
C ILE A 43 0.36 8.46 -11.92
N ASP A 44 1.07 9.13 -12.81
CA ASP A 44 1.72 8.50 -13.97
C ASP A 44 2.83 7.53 -13.55
N CYS A 45 3.10 6.55 -14.41
CA CYS A 45 4.15 5.58 -14.19
C CYS A 45 5.51 6.29 -14.12
N PRO A 46 6.26 6.17 -13.00
CA PRO A 46 7.55 6.81 -12.85
C PRO A 46 8.55 6.25 -13.87
N GLY A 47 9.50 7.10 -14.27
CA GLY A 47 10.48 6.76 -15.31
C GLY A 47 11.32 5.53 -14.95
N MET A 48 11.80 4.81 -15.98
CA MET A 48 12.53 3.54 -15.85
C MET A 48 13.80 3.62 -14.96
N LEU A 49 14.35 4.82 -14.78
CA LEU A 49 15.51 5.07 -13.92
C LEU A 49 15.15 5.00 -12.42
N GLU A 50 13.88 5.14 -12.06
CA GLU A 50 13.42 5.15 -10.68
C GLU A 50 12.83 3.80 -10.26
N LEU A 51 13.65 2.75 -10.23
CA LEU A 51 13.21 1.38 -9.89
C LEU A 51 12.44 1.29 -8.57
N LYS A 52 12.84 2.07 -7.54
CA LYS A 52 12.13 2.15 -6.25
C LYS A 52 10.76 2.79 -6.39
N ALA A 53 10.65 3.88 -7.14
CA ALA A 53 9.37 4.56 -7.36
C ALA A 53 8.45 3.68 -8.20
N LYS A 54 8.99 3.03 -9.24
CA LYS A 54 8.27 2.07 -10.08
C LYS A 54 7.74 0.90 -9.27
N ALA A 55 8.53 0.31 -8.38
CA ALA A 55 8.05 -0.79 -7.55
C ALA A 55 6.90 -0.36 -6.60
N LYS A 56 7.00 0.85 -6.02
CA LYS A 56 5.91 1.44 -5.21
C LYS A 56 4.66 1.73 -6.04
N TRP A 57 4.86 2.25 -7.26
CA TRP A 57 3.79 2.52 -8.22
C TRP A 57 3.10 1.23 -8.65
N GLU A 58 3.86 0.19 -9.00
CA GLU A 58 3.31 -1.13 -9.36
C GLU A 58 2.55 -1.76 -8.20
N ALA A 59 3.06 -1.67 -6.97
CA ALA A 59 2.34 -2.18 -5.81
C ALA A 59 0.99 -1.46 -5.57
N TRP A 60 0.94 -0.14 -5.78
CA TRP A 60 -0.30 0.62 -5.68
C TRP A 60 -1.23 0.36 -6.87
N ASN A 61 -0.69 0.33 -8.10
CA ASN A 61 -1.45 0.02 -9.31
C ASN A 61 -2.01 -1.40 -9.29
N SER A 62 -1.29 -2.37 -8.71
CA SER A 62 -1.77 -3.75 -8.52
C SER A 62 -2.93 -3.85 -7.53
N LYS A 63 -3.14 -2.83 -6.68
CA LYS A 63 -4.30 -2.74 -5.77
C LYS A 63 -5.39 -1.80 -6.33
N LYS A 64 -5.23 -1.29 -7.55
CA LYS A 64 -6.27 -0.52 -8.26
C LYS A 64 -7.53 -1.38 -8.43
N GLY A 65 -8.69 -0.83 -8.14
CA GLY A 65 -9.96 -1.56 -8.14
C GLY A 65 -10.18 -2.45 -6.91
N PHE A 66 -9.22 -2.52 -5.97
CA PHE A 66 -9.42 -3.23 -4.70
C PHE A 66 -10.35 -2.49 -3.74
N VAL A 67 -10.66 -1.21 -4.01
CA VAL A 67 -11.61 -0.45 -3.21
C VAL A 67 -13.05 -0.71 -3.67
N LYS A 68 -13.76 -1.33 -2.74
CA LYS A 68 -15.21 -1.29 -2.50
C LYS A 68 -16.03 -2.41 -3.14
N ARG A 69 -15.79 -3.64 -2.66
CA ARG A 69 -16.96 -4.47 -2.28
C ARG A 69 -17.59 -3.90 -1.00
N ARG A 70 -18.33 -2.79 -1.15
CA ARG A 70 -19.60 -2.71 -0.42
C ARG A 70 -20.48 -3.76 -1.08
N ARG A 71 -20.54 -4.96 -0.49
CA ARG A 71 -21.74 -5.79 -0.61
C ARG A 71 -22.84 -4.95 0.04
N ASN A 72 -23.59 -4.20 -0.77
CA ASN A 72 -24.96 -3.87 -0.37
C ASN A 72 -25.69 -5.21 -0.25
N ALA A 73 -26.37 -5.36 0.89
CA ALA A 73 -27.32 -6.42 1.16
C ALA A 73 -28.46 -6.43 0.13
#